data_AF-A0A924G0U5-F1
#
_entry.id   AF-A0A924G0U5-F1
#
_cell.length_a   1.000
_cell.length_b   1.000
_cell.length_c   1.000
_cell.angle_alpha   90.00
_cell.angle_beta   90.00
_cell.angle_gamma   90.00
#
_symmetry.space_group_name_H-M   'P 1'
#
loop_
_entity.id
_entity.type
_entity.pdbx_description
1 polymer ?
#
loop_
_entity_poly.entity_id
_entity_poly.type
_entity_poly.pdbx_seq_one_letter_code
_entity_poly.pdbx_strand_id
1 'polypeptide(L)'
;MDTTYFSALIALAGATLGGLTTVATTWVTQHVLLHRQTFEKTRASREKLYVAFMEETARLFADALGHQRDDVNDLVRLYVLVARMRLVATPSVIVAAETVVRRVIDAYQAPNRSLHELRLFADEGGMDPLLSFSELCRYEIQNL
;
A
#
# COMPACT_ATOMS: atom_id res chain seq x y z
N MET A 1 -45.24 28.58 -46.15
CA MET A 1 -45.17 28.03 -44.77
C MET A 1 -43.83 27.34 -44.62
N ASP A 2 -42.72 28.08 -44.69
CA ASP A 2 -41.41 27.48 -45.03
C ASP A 2 -40.30 27.79 -44.00
N THR A 3 -40.49 28.81 -43.16
CA THR A 3 -39.51 29.23 -42.14
C THR A 3 -39.63 28.43 -40.84
N THR A 4 -40.83 27.97 -40.50
CA THR A 4 -41.11 27.23 -39.25
C THR A 4 -40.53 25.80 -39.29
N TYR A 5 -40.56 25.14 -40.44
CA TYR A 5 -39.97 23.82 -40.63
C TYR A 5 -38.45 23.85 -40.59
N PHE A 6 -37.83 24.90 -41.16
CA PHE A 6 -36.38 25.09 -41.13
C PHE A 6 -35.86 25.35 -39.70
N SER A 7 -36.60 26.14 -38.91
CA SER A 7 -36.28 26.42 -37.51
C SER A 7 -36.44 25.18 -36.60
N ALA A 8 -37.48 24.38 -36.81
CA ALA A 8 -37.68 23.13 -36.07
C ALA A 8 -36.57 22.08 -36.35
N LEU A 9 -36.10 22.01 -37.60
CA LEU A 9 -34.99 21.14 -38.00
C LEU A 9 -33.64 21.59 -37.41
N ILE A 10 -33.37 22.90 -37.34
CA ILE A 10 -32.17 23.45 -36.70
C ILE A 10 -32.19 23.22 -35.18
N ALA A 11 -33.35 23.36 -34.53
CA ALA A 11 -33.50 23.08 -33.10
C ALA A 11 -33.26 21.59 -32.75
N LEU A 12 -33.72 20.66 -33.59
CA LEU A 12 -33.46 19.22 -33.45
C LEU A 12 -32.01 18.84 -33.80
N ALA A 13 -31.37 19.54 -34.74
CA ALA A 13 -29.95 19.37 -35.04
C ALA A 13 -29.04 19.88 -33.89
N GLY A 14 -29.45 20.95 -33.19
CA GLY A 14 -28.76 21.42 -31.98
C GLY A 14 -28.87 20.45 -30.80
N ALA A 15 -30.01 19.78 -30.63
CA ALA A 15 -30.26 18.82 -29.55
C ALA A 15 -29.51 17.48 -29.74
N THR A 16 -29.28 17.06 -30.98
CA THR A 16 -28.57 15.81 -31.28
C THR A 16 -27.06 15.92 -31.09
N LEU A 17 -26.45 17.07 -31.42
CA LEU A 17 -25.04 17.34 -31.11
C LEU A 17 -24.81 17.63 -29.61
N GLY A 18 -25.76 18.27 -28.93
CA GLY A 18 -25.74 18.47 -27.46
C GLY A 18 -25.96 17.19 -26.65
N GLY A 19 -26.79 16.25 -27.14
CA GLY A 19 -27.02 14.95 -26.51
C GLY A 19 -25.82 14.00 -26.64
N LEU A 20 -25.18 13.94 -27.82
CA LEU A 20 -24.00 13.11 -28.04
C LEU A 20 -22.79 13.57 -27.23
N THR A 21 -22.61 14.89 -27.07
CA THR A 21 -21.56 15.44 -26.21
C THR A 21 -21.82 15.14 -24.73
N THR A 22 -23.06 15.17 -24.26
CA THR A 22 -23.43 14.83 -22.88
C THR A 22 -23.20 13.35 -22.58
N VAL A 23 -23.64 12.45 -23.46
CA VAL A 23 -23.41 11.00 -23.31
C VAL A 23 -21.92 10.66 -23.38
N ALA A 24 -21.17 11.26 -24.31
CA ALA A 24 -19.71 11.09 -24.39
C ALA A 24 -19.00 11.61 -23.13
N THR A 25 -19.40 12.78 -22.61
CA THR A 25 -18.81 13.38 -21.40
C THR A 25 -19.13 12.54 -20.17
N THR A 26 -20.35 12.03 -20.03
CA THR A 26 -20.74 11.14 -18.94
C THR A 26 -19.98 9.82 -19.01
N TRP A 27 -19.83 9.21 -20.18
CA TRP A 27 -19.08 7.98 -20.34
C TRP A 27 -17.59 8.17 -20.02
N VAL A 28 -16.95 9.21 -20.57
CA VAL A 28 -15.54 9.54 -20.28
C VAL A 28 -15.35 9.88 -18.80
N THR A 29 -16.25 10.68 -18.22
CA THR A 29 -16.16 11.10 -16.81
C THR A 29 -16.42 9.93 -15.88
N GLN A 30 -17.43 9.08 -16.13
CA GLN A 30 -17.69 7.88 -15.36
C GLN A 30 -16.52 6.89 -15.47
N HIS A 31 -15.96 6.67 -16.66
CA HIS A 31 -14.80 5.79 -16.82
C HIS A 31 -13.57 6.30 -16.06
N VAL A 32 -13.27 7.60 -16.16
CA VAL A 32 -12.15 8.22 -15.44
C VAL A 32 -12.39 8.20 -13.92
N LEU A 33 -13.61 8.47 -13.45
CA LEU A 33 -13.95 8.42 -12.03
C LEU A 33 -13.92 7.00 -11.46
N LEU A 34 -14.40 6.01 -12.20
CA LEU A 34 -14.37 4.59 -11.79
C LEU A 34 -12.93 4.08 -11.71
N HIS A 35 -12.08 4.39 -12.71
CA HIS A 35 -10.65 4.03 -12.66
C HIS A 35 -9.92 4.71 -11.50
N ARG A 36 -10.19 5.99 -11.24
CA ARG A 36 -9.65 6.70 -10.07
C ARG A 36 -10.12 6.07 -8.75
N GLN A 37 -11.39 5.70 -8.64
CA GLN A 37 -11.90 5.08 -7.41
C GLN A 37 -11.32 3.70 -7.15
N THR A 38 -11.11 2.87 -8.18
CA THR A 38 -10.46 1.56 -8.02
C THR A 38 -8.99 1.71 -7.67
N PHE A 39 -8.32 2.72 -8.23
CA PHE A 39 -6.94 3.05 -7.95
C PHE A 39 -6.73 3.47 -6.49
N GLU A 40 -7.51 4.44 -6.02
CA GLU A 40 -7.46 4.94 -4.65
C GLU A 40 -7.78 3.84 -3.62
N LYS A 41 -8.75 2.96 -3.93
CA LYS A 41 -9.06 1.81 -3.06
C LYS A 41 -7.91 0.81 -2.97
N THR A 42 -7.23 0.55 -4.08
CA THR A 42 -6.08 -0.38 -4.12
C THR A 42 -4.90 0.21 -3.35
N ARG A 43 -4.62 1.50 -3.55
CA ARG A 43 -3.60 2.25 -2.82
C ARG A 43 -3.85 2.26 -1.32
N ALA A 44 -5.06 2.64 -0.89
CA ALA A 44 -5.44 2.68 0.53
C ALA A 44 -5.38 1.29 1.19
N SER A 45 -5.74 0.23 0.46
CA SER A 45 -5.64 -1.14 0.96
C SER A 45 -4.19 -1.58 1.19
N ARG A 46 -3.28 -1.23 0.28
CA ARG A 46 -1.85 -1.53 0.40
C ARG A 46 -1.21 -0.75 1.53
N GLU A 47 -1.47 0.56 1.60
CA GLU A 47 -0.97 1.43 2.66
C GLU A 47 -1.36 0.91 4.05
N LYS A 48 -2.64 0.52 4.23
CA LYS A 48 -3.11 -0.07 5.48
C LYS A 48 -2.37 -1.36 5.85
N LEU A 49 -2.05 -2.21 4.87
CA LEU A 49 -1.28 -3.44 5.11
C LEU A 49 0.16 -3.14 5.50
N TYR A 50 0.80 -2.18 4.83
CA TYR A 50 2.19 -1.80 5.12
C TYR A 50 2.32 -1.19 6.50
N VAL A 51 1.42 -0.27 6.87
CA VAL A 51 1.40 0.31 8.22
C VAL A 51 1.21 -0.78 9.28
N ALA A 52 0.24 -1.67 9.10
CA ALA A 52 -0.02 -2.74 10.06
C ALA A 52 1.19 -3.70 10.26
N PHE A 53 1.98 -3.91 9.21
CA PHE A 53 3.21 -4.71 9.28
C PHE A 53 4.37 -3.96 9.93
N MET A 54 4.52 -2.66 9.65
CA MET A 54 5.53 -1.83 10.31
C MET A 54 5.26 -1.75 11.82
N GLU A 55 4.01 -1.53 12.23
CA GLU A 55 3.62 -1.50 13.64
C GLU A 55 3.89 -2.84 14.34
N GLU A 56 3.55 -3.95 13.69
CA GLU A 56 3.81 -5.28 14.23
C GLU A 56 5.29 -5.56 14.40
N THR A 57 6.05 -5.30 13.34
CA THR A 57 7.49 -5.52 13.31
C THR A 57 8.18 -4.66 14.36
N ALA A 58 7.85 -3.37 14.44
CA ALA A 58 8.46 -2.47 15.42
C ALA A 58 8.22 -2.96 16.84
N ARG A 59 7.00 -3.43 17.15
CA ARG A 59 6.68 -3.99 18.46
C ARG A 59 7.50 -5.24 18.77
N LEU A 60 7.52 -6.21 17.84
CA LEU A 60 8.23 -7.47 18.04
C LEU A 60 9.74 -7.30 18.05
N PHE A 61 10.28 -6.41 17.22
CA PHE A 61 11.71 -6.12 17.18
C PHE A 61 12.15 -5.44 18.48
N ALA A 62 11.40 -4.46 18.99
CA ALA A 62 11.71 -3.83 20.27
C ALA A 62 11.63 -4.83 21.44
N ASP A 63 10.64 -5.73 21.42
CA ASP A 63 10.52 -6.80 22.42
C ASP A 63 11.72 -7.77 22.36
N ALA A 64 12.07 -8.24 21.16
CA ALA A 64 13.19 -9.16 20.90
C ALA A 64 14.56 -8.62 21.33
N LEU A 65 14.74 -7.29 21.28
CA LEU A 65 15.99 -6.66 21.71
C LEU A 65 16.23 -6.74 23.23
N GLY A 66 15.15 -6.81 24.02
CA GLY A 66 15.22 -6.89 25.48
C GLY A 66 14.87 -8.26 26.07
N HIS A 67 14.21 -9.12 25.29
CA HIS A 67 13.70 -10.41 25.76
C HIS A 67 13.88 -11.51 24.72
N GLN A 68 14.61 -12.56 25.08
CA GLN A 68 14.57 -13.85 24.40
C GLN A 68 13.21 -14.50 24.61
N ARG A 69 12.67 -15.08 23.53
CA ARG A 69 11.42 -15.84 23.54
C ARG A 69 11.52 -17.05 22.62
N ASP A 70 11.03 -18.18 23.12
CA ASP A 70 10.90 -19.43 22.34
C ASP A 70 9.48 -19.61 21.76
N ASP A 71 8.54 -18.70 22.04
CA ASP A 71 7.17 -18.79 21.53
C ASP A 71 7.04 -18.17 20.13
N VAL A 72 6.63 -19.01 19.18
CA VAL A 72 6.37 -18.65 17.78
C VAL A 72 5.03 -17.95 17.57
N ASN A 73 4.14 -17.91 18.57
CA ASN A 73 2.79 -17.39 18.44
C ASN A 73 2.77 -15.90 18.05
N ASP A 74 3.75 -15.13 18.54
CA ASP A 74 3.93 -13.71 18.19
C ASP A 74 4.30 -13.50 16.71
N LEU A 75 4.96 -14.47 16.07
CA LEU A 75 5.34 -14.40 14.65
C LEU A 75 4.19 -14.74 13.68
N VAL A 76 3.11 -15.36 14.18
CA VAL A 76 1.95 -15.71 13.35
C VAL A 76 1.33 -14.48 12.72
N ARG A 77 1.26 -13.35 13.45
CA ARG A 77 0.70 -12.10 12.90
C ARG A 77 1.56 -11.54 11.77
N LEU A 78 2.89 -11.59 11.88
CA LEU A 78 3.79 -11.22 10.78
C LEU A 78 3.57 -12.11 9.55
N TYR A 79 3.47 -13.42 9.74
CA TYR A 79 3.21 -14.36 8.65
C TYR A 79 1.89 -14.05 7.92
N VAL A 80 0.82 -13.80 8.67
CA VAL A 80 -0.49 -13.42 8.11
C VAL A 80 -0.40 -12.11 7.32
N LEU A 81 0.32 -11.11 7.83
CA LEU A 81 0.48 -9.84 7.13
C LEU A 81 1.26 -9.99 5.83
N VAL A 82 2.35 -10.76 5.82
CA VAL A 82 3.10 -11.08 4.58
C VAL A 82 2.22 -11.84 3.60
N ALA A 83 1.46 -12.84 4.05
CA ALA A 83 0.54 -13.60 3.18
C ALA A 83 -0.53 -12.70 2.55
N ARG A 84 -1.07 -11.72 3.31
CA ARG A 84 -2.01 -10.73 2.78
C ARG A 84 -1.34 -9.77 1.80
N MET A 85 -0.10 -9.36 2.04
CA MET A 85 0.65 -8.55 1.07
C MET A 85 0.85 -9.30 -0.24
N ARG A 86 1.12 -10.62 -0.24
CA ARG A 86 1.29 -11.41 -1.48
C ARG A 86 0.09 -11.35 -2.44
N LEU A 87 -1.09 -10.98 -1.93
CA LEU A 87 -2.29 -10.80 -2.76
C LEU A 87 -2.30 -9.49 -3.54
N VAL A 88 -1.57 -8.47 -3.07
CA VAL A 88 -1.71 -7.10 -3.57
C VAL A 88 -0.40 -6.38 -3.88
N ALA A 89 0.71 -6.74 -3.24
CA ALA A 89 1.99 -6.05 -3.32
C ALA A 89 2.89 -6.64 -4.41
N THR A 90 3.90 -5.88 -4.80
CA THR A 90 4.95 -6.26 -5.74
C THR A 90 5.92 -7.27 -5.12
N PRO A 91 6.55 -8.13 -5.95
CA PRO A 91 7.51 -9.13 -5.45
C PRO A 91 8.65 -8.53 -4.61
N SER A 92 9.14 -7.33 -4.96
CA SER A 92 10.19 -6.63 -4.21
C SER A 92 9.77 -6.28 -2.79
N VAL A 93 8.53 -5.81 -2.59
CA VAL A 93 7.98 -5.51 -1.25
C VAL A 93 7.87 -6.80 -0.43
N ILE A 94 7.45 -7.91 -1.05
CA ILE A 94 7.36 -9.21 -0.36
C ILE A 94 8.73 -9.69 0.11
N VAL A 95 9.74 -9.66 -0.75
CA VAL A 95 11.11 -10.07 -0.40
C VAL A 95 11.67 -9.22 0.74
N ALA A 96 11.42 -7.91 0.73
CA ALA A 96 11.83 -7.02 1.81
C ALA A 96 11.09 -7.36 3.12
N ALA A 97 9.78 -7.62 3.06
CA ALA A 97 9.01 -8.03 4.23
C ALA A 97 9.52 -9.36 4.83
N GLU A 98 9.84 -10.35 4.00
CA GLU A 98 10.42 -11.62 4.46
C GLU A 98 11.79 -11.43 5.11
N THR A 99 12.60 -10.49 4.59
CA THR A 99 13.88 -10.11 5.18
C THR A 99 13.70 -9.47 6.56
N VAL A 100 12.70 -8.59 6.70
CA VAL A 100 12.32 -8.00 7.98
C VAL A 100 11.93 -9.08 8.99
N VAL A 101 11.07 -10.04 8.60
CA VAL A 101 10.65 -11.14 9.48
C VAL A 101 11.85 -11.95 9.95
N ARG A 102 12.81 -12.25 9.06
CA ARG A 102 14.05 -12.95 9.45
C ARG A 102 14.85 -12.18 10.47
N ARG A 103 15.00 -10.85 10.32
CA ARG A 103 15.69 -10.01 11.31
C ARG A 103 15.02 -10.01 12.68
N VAL A 104 13.69 -10.08 12.74
CA VAL A 104 12.95 -10.21 14.01
C VAL A 104 13.25 -11.57 14.67
N ILE A 105 13.26 -12.66 13.89
CA ILE A 105 13.61 -14.00 14.39
C ILE A 105 15.05 -14.01 14.91
N ASP A 106 15.99 -13.47 14.14
CA ASP A 106 17.40 -13.39 14.52
C ASP A 106 17.59 -12.57 15.81
N ALA A 107 16.78 -11.52 16.00
CA ALA A 107 16.80 -10.72 17.22
C ALA A 107 16.34 -11.51 18.46
N TYR A 108 15.28 -12.33 18.35
CA TYR A 108 14.81 -13.18 19.45
C TYR A 108 15.81 -14.29 19.83
N GLN A 109 16.63 -14.73 18.87
CA GLN A 109 17.67 -15.74 19.10
C GLN A 109 18.98 -15.14 19.64
N ALA A 110 19.14 -13.81 19.57
CA ALA A 110 20.31 -13.12 20.09
C ALA A 110 20.26 -13.00 21.63
N PRO A 111 21.41 -12.82 22.32
CA PRO A 111 21.43 -12.44 23.73
C PRO A 111 20.67 -11.12 23.97
N ASN A 112 19.97 -11.04 25.11
CA ASN A 112 19.34 -9.78 25.56
C ASN A 112 20.38 -8.67 25.61
N ARG A 113 20.07 -7.51 25.03
CA ARG A 113 20.99 -6.37 25.02
C ARG A 113 20.66 -5.42 26.17
N SER A 114 21.70 -4.98 26.87
CA SER A 114 21.64 -3.82 27.76
C SER A 114 21.46 -2.52 26.95
N LEU A 115 21.05 -1.43 27.61
CA LEU A 115 20.94 -0.10 26.96
C LEU A 115 22.25 0.36 26.31
N HIS A 116 23.40 -0.03 26.86
CA HIS A 116 24.71 0.31 26.29
C HIS A 116 24.97 -0.46 24.99
N GLU A 117 24.69 -1.77 24.98
CA GLU A 117 24.84 -2.62 23.79
C GLU A 117 23.84 -2.26 22.69
N LEU A 118 22.65 -1.77 23.05
CA LEU A 118 21.68 -1.24 22.09
C LEU A 118 22.20 -0.01 21.35
N ARG A 119 22.94 0.87 22.03
CA ARG A 119 23.55 2.03 21.39
C ARG A 119 24.61 1.62 20.37
N LEU A 120 25.48 0.67 20.73
CA LEU A 120 26.49 0.13 19.81
C LEU A 120 25.84 -0.56 18.60
N PHE A 121 24.80 -1.38 18.84
CA PHE A 121 24.02 -2.02 17.80
C PHE A 121 23.32 -1.00 16.86
N ALA A 122 22.88 0.14 17.41
CA ALA A 122 22.33 1.24 16.62
C ALA A 122 23.39 1.89 15.71
N ASP A 123 24.58 2.16 16.24
CA ASP A 123 25.70 2.76 15.52
C ASP A 123 26.18 1.85 14.36
N GLU A 124 26.02 0.53 14.50
CA GLU A 124 26.28 -0.48 13.46
C GLU A 124 25.14 -0.61 12.42
N GLY A 125 24.06 0.17 12.55
CA GLY A 125 22.91 0.14 11.63
C GLY A 125 21.89 -0.97 11.92
N GLY A 126 21.99 -1.64 13.06
CA GLY A 126 21.08 -2.73 13.46
C GLY A 126 19.68 -2.30 13.86
N MET A 127 19.47 -1.01 14.15
CA MET A 127 18.21 -0.49 14.70
C MET A 127 17.08 -0.27 13.69
N ASP A 128 17.35 -0.33 12.39
CA ASP A 128 16.33 -0.10 11.38
C ASP A 128 16.14 -1.31 10.45
N PRO A 129 15.42 -2.36 10.92
CA PRO A 129 15.05 -3.47 10.05
C PRO A 129 14.07 -3.07 8.95
N LEU A 130 13.35 -1.95 9.10
CA LEU A 130 12.24 -1.55 8.24
C LEU A 130 12.65 -0.62 7.09
N LEU A 131 13.85 -0.03 7.11
CA LEU A 131 14.31 0.96 6.13
C LEU A 131 14.03 0.53 4.68
N SER A 132 14.64 -0.57 4.24
CA SER A 132 14.50 -1.07 2.86
C SER A 132 13.06 -1.43 2.51
N PHE A 133 12.32 -2.01 3.45
CA PHE A 133 10.90 -2.32 3.26
C PHE A 133 10.07 -1.05 3.04
N SER A 134 10.26 -0.03 3.87
CA SER A 134 9.52 1.23 3.82
C SER A 134 9.82 2.02 2.54
N GLU A 135 11.06 1.98 2.05
CA GLU A 135 11.46 2.61 0.79
C GLU A 135 10.78 1.96 -0.42
N LEU A 136 10.73 0.62 -0.45
CA LEU A 136 10.05 -0.13 -1.50
C LEU A 136 8.53 0.07 -1.45
N CYS A 137 7.94 0.13 -0.25
CA CYS A 137 6.52 0.46 -0.09
C CYS A 137 6.20 1.86 -0.61
N ARG A 138 7.04 2.86 -0.29
CA ARG A 138 6.90 4.23 -0.81
C ARG A 138 7.01 4.26 -2.33
N TYR A 139 8.02 3.58 -2.89
CA TYR A 139 8.19 3.48 -4.33
C TYR A 139 6.96 2.86 -4.99
N GLU A 140 6.44 1.75 -4.46
CA GLU A 140 5.25 1.10 -5.00
C GLU A 140 4.01 1.99 -4.92
N ILE A 141 3.78 2.69 -3.81
CA ILE A 141 2.64 3.61 -3.65
C ILE A 141 2.73 4.80 -4.64
N GLN A 142 3.93 5.29 -4.92
CA GLN A 142 4.15 6.44 -5.81
C GLN A 142 4.08 6.07 -7.30
N ASN A 143 4.35 4.81 -7.65
CA ASN A 143 4.44 4.33 -9.03
C ASN A 143 3.31 3.35 -9.40
N LEU A 144 2.24 3.35 -8.61
CA LEU A 144 1.00 2.65 -8.90
C LEU A 144 0.28 3.29 -10.08
#